data_AF-A0AA36E8V3-F1
#
_entry.id   AF-A0AA36E8V3-F1
#
_cell.length_a   1.000
_cell.length_b   1.000
_cell.length_c   1.000
_cell.angle_alpha   90.00
_cell.angle_beta   90.00
_cell.angle_gamma   90.00
#
_symmetry.space_group_name_H-M   'P 1'
#
loop_
_entity.id
_entity.type
_entity.pdbx_description
1 polymer ?
#
loop_
_entity_poly.entity_id
_entity_poly.type
_entity_poly.pdbx_seq_one_letter_code
_entity_poly.pdbx_strand_id
1 'polypeptide(L)'
;MDIEKKDEQPLRSSPLPHTDESRKRKRRSCIICCASVTGVILTILLVLLILGLTVFKAKKPVMTVNSVALQDLNVSFHTFPVRVSLNLSLDLGISIENPNKVGVKYQPSSASLLYRGNEVGQVPIPAGEIGSDDTRELNLTVTVFADRLLSDSDMYRDLLSGRRIANQTCNYQNSL
;
A
#
# COMPACT_ATOMS: atom_id res chain seq x y z
N MET A 1 -36.23 84.99 -67.73
CA MET A 1 -36.72 84.92 -66.34
C MET A 1 -36.52 83.50 -65.86
N ASP A 2 -35.86 83.38 -64.71
CA ASP A 2 -35.78 82.24 -63.77
C ASP A 2 -34.99 81.00 -64.25
N ILE A 3 -33.69 80.87 -63.94
CA ILE A 3 -32.98 80.51 -62.68
C ILE A 3 -32.73 78.99 -62.53
N GLU A 4 -31.47 78.70 -62.17
CA GLU A 4 -30.89 77.50 -61.53
C GLU A 4 -30.28 76.44 -62.48
N LYS A 5 -28.96 76.36 -62.67
CA LYS A 5 -27.83 75.98 -61.77
C LYS A 5 -27.84 74.48 -61.40
N LYS A 6 -26.80 73.74 -61.81
CA LYS A 6 -25.67 73.30 -60.95
C LYS A 6 -25.02 71.98 -61.42
N ASP A 7 -23.73 72.13 -61.75
CA ASP A 7 -22.54 71.28 -61.57
C ASP A 7 -22.61 69.74 -61.44
N GLU A 8 -21.70 69.14 -62.21
CA GLU A 8 -20.80 68.01 -61.94
C GLU A 8 -20.93 67.23 -60.62
N GLN A 9 -20.94 65.88 -60.68
CA GLN A 9 -19.82 65.04 -60.23
C GLN A 9 -20.05 63.52 -60.44
N PRO A 10 -18.97 62.73 -60.56
CA PRO A 10 -19.00 61.30 -60.90
C PRO A 10 -19.24 60.44 -59.66
N LEU A 11 -20.22 59.53 -59.72
CA LEU A 11 -20.55 58.69 -58.56
C LEU A 11 -20.17 57.23 -58.78
N ARG A 12 -19.01 56.91 -58.19
CA ARG A 12 -18.67 55.72 -57.39
C ARG A 12 -18.77 54.34 -58.04
N SER A 13 -17.60 53.78 -58.26
CA SER A 13 -17.32 52.34 -58.18
C SER A 13 -17.88 51.72 -56.89
N SER A 14 -18.56 50.60 -57.03
CA SER A 14 -19.01 49.70 -55.97
C SER A 14 -17.81 49.01 -55.28
N PRO A 15 -17.70 49.03 -53.93
CA PRO A 15 -16.74 48.20 -53.23
C PRO A 15 -17.27 46.78 -53.00
N LEU A 16 -16.45 45.79 -53.37
CA LEU A 16 -16.60 44.35 -53.14
C LEU A 16 -16.67 43.98 -51.64
N PRO A 17 -17.34 42.87 -51.27
CA PRO A 17 -17.39 42.38 -49.90
C PRO A 17 -16.13 41.56 -49.58
N HIS A 18 -15.20 42.11 -48.81
CA HIS A 18 -14.02 41.38 -48.32
C HIS A 18 -13.91 41.47 -46.79
N THR A 19 -14.76 40.78 -46.03
CA THR A 19 -14.63 40.73 -44.55
C THR A 19 -15.03 39.41 -43.86
N ASP A 20 -15.22 38.29 -44.55
CA ASP A 20 -15.58 37.01 -43.88
C ASP A 20 -14.36 36.11 -43.55
N GLU A 21 -13.34 36.09 -44.42
CA GLU A 21 -12.17 35.19 -44.27
C GLU A 21 -11.27 35.53 -43.05
N SER A 22 -11.18 36.80 -42.67
CA SER A 22 -10.32 37.24 -41.56
C SER A 22 -10.88 36.84 -40.17
N ARG A 23 -12.20 36.83 -40.00
CA ARG A 23 -12.86 36.40 -38.75
C ARG A 23 -12.74 34.89 -38.53
N LYS A 24 -12.92 34.07 -39.58
CA LYS A 24 -12.75 32.60 -39.50
C LYS A 24 -11.31 32.21 -39.16
N ARG A 25 -10.31 32.88 -39.74
CA ARG A 25 -8.89 32.61 -39.47
C ARG A 25 -8.49 32.94 -38.02
N LYS A 26 -8.98 34.06 -37.47
CA LYS A 26 -8.71 34.47 -36.08
C LYS A 26 -9.37 33.54 -35.06
N ARG A 27 -10.58 33.04 -35.35
CA ARG A 27 -11.30 32.06 -34.53
C ARG A 27 -10.58 30.69 -34.52
N ARG A 28 -10.11 30.22 -35.68
CA ARG A 28 -9.28 28.99 -35.78
C ARG A 28 -7.96 29.12 -35.02
N SER A 29 -7.28 30.26 -35.12
CA SER A 29 -6.03 30.50 -34.37
C SER A 29 -6.25 30.52 -32.85
N CYS A 30 -7.36 31.09 -32.38
CA CYS A 30 -7.72 31.09 -30.96
C CYS A 30 -8.06 29.67 -30.47
N ILE A 31 -8.81 28.89 -31.26
CA ILE A 31 -9.14 27.48 -30.95
C ILE A 31 -7.86 26.61 -30.90
N ILE A 32 -6.92 26.81 -31.83
CA ILE A 32 -5.65 26.08 -31.83
C ILE A 32 -4.79 26.47 -30.62
N CYS A 33 -4.77 27.75 -30.25
CA CYS A 33 -4.06 28.23 -29.06
C CYS A 33 -4.69 27.64 -27.78
N CYS A 34 -6.01 27.74 -27.62
CA CYS A 34 -6.73 27.13 -26.51
C CYS A 34 -6.52 25.61 -26.43
N ALA A 35 -6.59 24.90 -27.56
CA ALA A 35 -6.35 23.46 -27.63
C ALA A 35 -4.91 23.10 -27.21
N SER A 36 -3.93 23.91 -27.61
CA SER A 36 -2.53 23.71 -27.20
C SER A 36 -2.33 23.90 -25.70
N VAL A 37 -2.97 24.92 -25.10
CA VAL A 37 -2.90 25.18 -23.65
C VAL A 37 -3.58 24.05 -22.87
N THR A 38 -4.75 23.61 -23.30
CA THR A 38 -5.43 22.46 -22.68
C THR A 38 -4.61 21.19 -22.81
N GLY A 39 -3.97 20.95 -23.96
CA GLY A 39 -3.05 19.83 -24.16
C GLY A 39 -1.88 19.86 -23.19
N VAL A 40 -1.23 21.02 -23.02
CA VAL A 40 -0.13 21.18 -22.06
C VAL A 40 -0.59 20.91 -20.63
N ILE A 41 -1.75 21.45 -20.22
CA ILE A 41 -2.30 21.21 -18.87
C ILE A 41 -2.59 19.72 -18.66
N LEU A 42 -3.20 19.05 -19.63
CA LEU A 42 -3.48 17.61 -19.56
C LEU A 42 -2.19 16.79 -19.47
N THR A 43 -1.15 17.16 -20.22
CA THR A 43 0.15 16.47 -20.14
C THR A 43 0.81 16.66 -18.78
N ILE A 44 0.77 17.88 -18.20
CA ILE A 44 1.30 18.13 -16.86
C ILE A 44 0.53 17.31 -15.83
N LEU A 45 -0.80 17.28 -15.91
CA LEU A 45 -1.65 16.49 -15.02
C LEU A 45 -1.32 14.99 -15.13
N LEU A 46 -1.15 14.49 -16.35
CA LEU A 46 -0.77 13.10 -16.60
C LEU A 46 0.61 12.78 -16.03
N VAL A 47 1.59 13.66 -16.21
CA VAL A 47 2.94 13.48 -15.64
C VAL A 47 2.89 13.48 -14.12
N LEU A 48 2.13 14.38 -13.49
CA LEU A 48 1.95 14.39 -12.03
C LEU A 48 1.25 13.13 -11.54
N LEU A 49 0.24 12.64 -12.26
CA LEU A 49 -0.46 11.39 -11.94
C LEU A 49 0.48 10.19 -12.03
N ILE A 50 1.25 10.08 -13.11
CA ILE A 50 2.25 9.02 -13.28
C ILE A 50 3.31 9.10 -12.18
N LEU A 51 3.82 10.30 -11.88
CA LEU A 51 4.84 10.49 -10.85
C LEU A 51 4.31 10.13 -9.46
N GLY A 52 3.08 10.55 -9.13
CA GLY A 52 2.39 10.14 -7.91
C GLY A 52 2.26 8.62 -7.82
N LEU A 53 1.69 7.98 -8.84
CA LEU A 53 1.53 6.53 -8.88
C LEU A 53 2.86 5.77 -8.84
N THR A 54 3.94 6.34 -9.39
CA THR A 54 5.27 5.71 -9.41
C THR A 54 5.98 5.83 -8.06
N VAL A 55 5.83 6.97 -7.38
CA VAL A 55 6.40 7.18 -6.03
C VAL A 55 5.65 6.38 -4.97
N PHE A 56 4.32 6.23 -5.11
CA PHE A 56 3.49 5.43 -4.20
C PHE A 56 3.48 3.92 -4.53
N LYS A 57 4.41 3.42 -5.33
CA LYS A 57 4.52 1.97 -5.53
C LYS A 57 4.92 1.30 -4.22
N ALA A 58 3.93 0.69 -3.56
CA ALA A 58 4.12 -0.09 -2.35
C ALA A 58 5.08 -1.25 -2.63
N LYS A 59 6.25 -1.20 -2.00
CA LYS A 59 7.23 -2.28 -1.94
C LYS A 59 6.91 -3.20 -0.76
N LYS A 60 7.15 -4.49 -0.95
CA LYS A 60 6.92 -5.48 0.11
C LYS A 60 7.98 -5.31 1.21
N PRO A 61 7.60 -5.31 2.50
CA PRO A 61 8.56 -5.32 3.59
C PRO A 61 9.36 -6.63 3.57
N VAL A 62 10.64 -6.55 3.90
CA VAL A 62 11.53 -7.71 4.03
C VAL A 62 11.64 -8.04 5.50
N MET A 63 11.29 -9.27 5.86
CA MET A 63 11.38 -9.78 7.24
C MET A 63 12.53 -10.78 7.32
N THR A 64 13.52 -10.47 8.15
CA THR A 64 14.68 -11.32 8.40
C THR A 64 14.61 -11.82 9.84
N VAL A 65 14.79 -13.12 10.06
CA VAL A 65 14.91 -13.68 11.41
C VAL A 65 16.37 -13.59 11.82
N ASN A 66 16.68 -12.75 12.80
CA ASN A 66 18.05 -12.51 13.25
C ASN A 66 18.47 -13.52 14.31
N SER A 67 17.59 -13.83 15.26
CA SER A 67 17.91 -14.74 16.36
C SER A 67 16.69 -15.48 16.89
N VAL A 68 16.91 -16.73 17.31
CA VAL A 68 15.94 -17.51 18.09
C VAL A 68 16.64 -17.93 19.37
N ALA A 69 16.12 -17.51 20.52
CA ALA A 69 16.61 -17.89 21.84
C ALA A 69 15.48 -18.57 22.62
N LEU A 70 15.82 -19.57 23.44
CA LEU A 70 14.87 -20.16 24.38
C LEU A 70 14.78 -19.27 25.61
N GLN A 71 13.60 -18.73 25.90
CA GLN A 71 13.41 -17.84 27.04
C GLN A 71 13.02 -18.63 28.30
N ASP A 72 12.02 -19.50 28.21
CA ASP A 72 11.52 -20.26 29.37
C ASP A 72 10.89 -21.60 28.97
N LEU A 73 10.97 -22.59 29.85
CA LEU A 73 10.24 -23.86 29.73
C LEU A 73 9.42 -24.05 31.01
N ASN A 74 8.11 -23.91 30.88
CA ASN A 74 7.18 -24.07 31.99
C ASN A 74 6.54 -25.47 31.97
N VAL A 75 6.75 -26.22 33.05
CA VAL A 75 6.13 -27.53 33.27
C VAL A 75 5.11 -27.40 34.38
N SER A 76 3.84 -27.55 34.05
CA SER A 76 2.73 -27.44 34.98
C SER A 76 2.05 -28.79 35.19
N PHE A 77 1.89 -29.17 36.45
CA PHE A 77 1.26 -30.43 36.86
C PHE A 77 -0.12 -30.15 37.45
N HIS A 78 -1.17 -30.62 36.78
CA HIS A 78 -2.53 -30.58 37.30
C HIS A 78 -2.84 -31.94 37.94
N THR A 79 -3.28 -31.93 39.20
CA THR A 79 -3.54 -33.13 39.98
C THR A 79 -4.94 -33.72 39.75
N PHE A 80 -5.91 -32.91 39.33
CA PHE A 80 -7.29 -33.37 39.05
C PHE A 80 -7.93 -32.55 37.92
N PRO A 81 -8.13 -33.12 36.71
CA PRO A 81 -7.61 -34.40 36.21
C PRO A 81 -6.07 -34.41 36.11
N VAL A 82 -5.44 -35.59 36.24
CA VAL A 82 -3.98 -35.74 36.10
C VAL A 82 -3.58 -35.36 34.67
N ARG A 83 -3.00 -34.16 34.52
CA ARG A 83 -2.55 -33.62 33.23
C ARG A 83 -1.23 -32.88 33.42
N VAL A 84 -0.30 -33.12 32.51
CA VAL A 84 0.96 -32.39 32.43
C VAL A 84 0.86 -31.45 31.25
N SER A 85 0.98 -30.14 31.50
CA SER A 85 1.09 -29.13 30.46
C SER A 85 2.54 -28.65 30.38
N LEU A 86 3.05 -28.57 29.15
CA LEU A 86 4.41 -28.18 28.84
C LEU A 86 4.31 -26.97 27.91
N ASN A 87 4.70 -25.80 28.39
CA ASN A 87 4.71 -24.56 27.62
C ASN A 87 6.16 -24.13 27.40
N LEU A 88 6.50 -23.85 26.15
CA LEU A 88 7.84 -23.42 25.74
C LEU A 88 7.77 -21.98 25.25
N SER A 89 8.51 -21.07 25.87
CA SER A 89 8.61 -19.67 25.45
C SER A 89 9.93 -19.45 24.72
N LEU A 90 9.85 -18.98 23.48
CA LEU A 90 10.97 -18.71 22.59
C LEU A 90 11.03 -17.21 22.28
N ASP A 91 12.16 -16.57 22.56
CA ASP A 91 12.44 -15.22 22.08
C ASP A 91 12.89 -15.24 20.63
N LEU A 92 12.14 -14.58 19.78
CA LEU A 92 12.37 -14.45 18.35
C LEU A 92 12.72 -12.99 18.03
N GLY A 93 14.00 -12.74 17.74
CA GLY A 93 14.46 -11.47 17.22
C GLY A 93 14.29 -11.44 15.70
N ILE A 94 13.35 -10.64 15.21
CA ILE A 94 13.14 -10.41 13.77
C ILE A 94 13.49 -8.97 13.42
N SER A 95 14.07 -8.74 12.25
CA SER A 95 14.28 -7.43 11.68
C SER A 95 13.32 -7.24 10.52
N ILE A 96 12.52 -6.17 10.58
CA ILE A 96 11.55 -5.81 9.55
C ILE A 96 12.05 -4.53 8.88
N GLU A 97 12.41 -4.65 7.60
CA GLU A 97 12.78 -3.53 6.75
C GLU A 97 11.54 -3.04 5.99
N ASN A 98 11.22 -1.74 6.12
CA ASN A 98 10.15 -1.09 5.38
C ASN A 98 10.74 -0.23 4.23
N PRO A 99 10.85 -0.76 3.01
CA PRO A 99 11.38 -0.02 1.86
C PRO A 99 10.38 1.00 1.27
N ASN A 100 9.25 1.24 1.96
CA ASN A 100 8.27 2.24 1.54
C ASN A 100 8.66 3.63 2.04
N LYS A 101 8.33 4.65 1.23
CA LYS A 101 8.48 6.07 1.60
C LYS A 101 7.46 6.56 2.64
N VAL A 102 6.63 5.64 3.16
CA VAL A 102 5.56 5.91 4.11
C VAL A 102 5.79 4.99 5.30
N GLY A 103 5.75 5.58 6.49
CA GLY A 103 5.83 4.83 7.75
C GLY A 103 4.56 4.03 8.01
N VAL A 104 4.71 2.85 8.62
CA VAL A 104 3.60 1.96 8.95
C VAL A 104 3.51 1.87 10.47
N LYS A 105 2.33 2.22 11.00
CA LYS A 105 1.96 2.00 12.40
C LYS A 105 1.14 0.73 12.49
N TYR A 106 1.46 -0.12 13.47
CA TYR A 106 0.73 -1.36 13.74
C TYR A 106 0.24 -1.38 15.18
N GLN A 107 -0.99 -1.86 15.33
CA GLN A 107 -1.65 -2.01 16.63
C GLN A 107 -1.19 -3.30 17.30
N PRO A 108 -1.35 -3.41 18.64
CA PRO A 108 -1.04 -4.65 19.33
C PRO A 108 -1.97 -5.74 18.80
N SER A 109 -1.39 -6.85 18.35
CA SER A 109 -2.12 -7.97 17.77
C SER A 109 -1.57 -9.28 18.31
N SER A 110 -2.25 -10.40 18.02
CA SER A 110 -1.75 -11.72 18.37
C SER A 110 -1.90 -12.65 17.17
N ALA A 111 -0.87 -13.46 16.94
CA ALA A 111 -0.89 -14.52 15.94
C ALA A 111 -1.00 -15.86 16.67
N SER A 112 -1.91 -16.72 16.21
CA SER A 112 -1.99 -18.11 16.67
C SER A 112 -1.41 -19.05 15.63
N LEU A 113 -0.62 -20.02 16.10
CA LEU A 113 -0.05 -21.09 15.31
C LEU A 113 -1.01 -22.28 15.35
N LEU A 114 -1.55 -22.67 14.19
CA LEU A 114 -2.46 -23.81 14.08
C LEU A 114 -1.83 -24.93 13.25
N TYR A 115 -1.95 -26.15 13.77
CA TYR A 115 -1.57 -27.39 13.10
C TYR A 115 -2.80 -28.29 12.94
N ARG A 116 -3.22 -28.57 11.70
CA ARG A 116 -4.41 -29.39 11.38
C ARG A 116 -5.69 -29.00 12.16
N GLY A 117 -5.83 -27.71 12.48
CA GLY A 117 -6.96 -27.17 13.25
C GLY A 117 -6.75 -27.10 14.77
N ASN A 118 -5.65 -27.66 15.29
CA ASN A 118 -5.28 -27.56 16.70
C ASN A 118 -4.34 -26.37 16.92
N GLU A 119 -4.64 -25.52 17.89
CA GLU A 119 -3.73 -24.44 18.30
C GLU A 119 -2.53 -25.01 19.04
N VAL A 120 -1.34 -24.76 18.51
CA VAL A 120 -0.06 -25.28 18.99
C VAL A 120 0.86 -24.18 19.52
N GLY A 121 0.49 -22.91 19.36
CA GLY A 121 1.21 -21.80 19.97
C GLY A 121 0.56 -20.45 19.70
N GLN A 122 1.05 -19.43 20.40
CA GLN A 122 0.60 -18.05 20.30
C GLN A 122 1.81 -17.10 20.32
N VAL A 123 1.72 -16.03 19.55
CA VAL A 123 2.73 -14.99 19.44
C VAL A 123 2.05 -13.63 19.61
N PRO A 124 2.14 -13.01 20.79
CA PRO A 124 1.76 -11.61 20.95
C PRO A 124 2.70 -10.71 20.15
N ILE A 125 2.12 -9.79 19.39
CA ILE A 125 2.82 -8.78 18.60
C ILE A 125 2.52 -7.44 19.27
N PRO A 126 3.53 -6.78 19.89
CA PRO A 126 3.32 -5.49 20.53
C PRO A 126 2.97 -4.42 19.50
N ALA A 127 2.41 -3.29 19.93
CA ALA A 127 2.20 -2.15 19.06
C ALA A 127 3.55 -1.52 18.67
N GLY A 128 3.63 -0.92 17.48
CA GLY A 128 4.83 -0.20 17.08
C GLY A 128 4.69 0.60 15.80
N GLU A 129 5.78 1.22 15.39
CA GLU A 129 5.88 2.05 14.20
C GLU A 129 7.20 1.79 13.49
N ILE A 130 7.14 1.60 12.17
CA ILE A 130 8.30 1.50 11.30
C ILE A 130 8.30 2.73 10.40
N GLY A 131 9.40 3.49 10.41
CA GLY A 131 9.55 4.69 9.60
C GLY A 131 9.64 4.41 8.09
N SER A 132 9.77 5.49 7.31
CA SER A 132 10.07 5.43 5.87
C SER A 132 11.51 4.97 5.65
N ASP A 133 11.73 3.97 4.80
CA ASP A 133 13.06 3.34 4.59
C ASP A 133 13.77 2.95 5.90
N ASP A 134 12.98 2.58 6.92
CA ASP A 134 13.48 2.26 8.24
C ASP A 134 13.55 0.74 8.44
N THR A 135 14.50 0.31 9.26
CA THR A 135 14.64 -1.09 9.67
C THR A 135 14.40 -1.17 11.17
N ARG A 136 13.45 -1.99 11.58
CA ARG A 136 13.10 -2.17 12.99
C ARG A 136 13.30 -3.60 13.42
N GLU A 137 14.04 -3.76 14.51
CA GLU A 137 14.15 -5.03 15.21
C GLU A 137 12.98 -5.17 16.18
N LEU A 138 12.24 -6.27 16.04
CA LEU A 138 11.17 -6.67 16.94
C LEU A 138 11.62 -7.93 17.66
N ASN A 139 11.55 -7.90 18.99
CA ASN A 139 11.69 -9.07 19.83
C ASN A 139 10.29 -9.58 20.16
N LEU A 140 9.95 -10.75 19.63
CA LEU A 140 8.66 -11.40 19.83
C LEU A 140 8.86 -12.65 20.69
N THR A 141 8.07 -12.81 21.74
CA THR A 141 8.08 -14.06 22.52
C THR A 141 7.01 -14.99 21.97
N VAL A 142 7.42 -16.12 21.42
CA VAL A 142 6.56 -17.18 20.88
C VAL A 142 6.34 -18.22 21.96
N THR A 143 5.09 -18.40 22.39
CA THR A 143 4.71 -19.47 23.33
C THR A 143 4.19 -20.67 22.54
N VAL A 144 4.83 -21.82 22.68
CA VAL A 144 4.49 -23.08 22.02
C VAL A 144 4.01 -24.08 23.06
N PHE A 145 2.85 -24.69 22.81
CA PHE A 145 2.26 -25.72 23.68
C PHE A 145 2.90 -27.08 23.36
N ALA A 146 4.04 -27.35 24.00
CA ALA A 146 4.84 -28.56 23.77
C ALA A 146 4.08 -29.84 24.17
N ASP A 147 3.17 -29.78 25.14
CA ASP A 147 2.28 -30.89 25.49
C ASP A 147 1.37 -31.27 24.32
N ARG A 148 0.84 -30.28 23.60
CA ARG A 148 0.03 -30.49 22.40
C ARG A 148 0.88 -30.98 21.23
N LEU A 149 2.14 -30.51 21.13
CA LEU A 149 3.10 -30.99 20.13
C LEU A 149 3.44 -32.48 20.30
N LEU A 150 3.65 -32.90 21.55
CA LEU A 150 4.06 -34.26 21.89
C LEU A 150 2.88 -35.24 21.98
N SER A 151 1.66 -34.72 22.18
CA SER A 151 0.45 -35.55 22.20
C SER A 151 0.08 -36.10 20.81
N ASP A 152 0.51 -35.44 19.73
CA ASP A 152 0.27 -35.87 18.35
C ASP A 152 1.56 -36.42 17.73
N SER A 153 1.66 -37.75 17.65
CA SER A 153 2.83 -38.44 17.11
C SER A 153 3.10 -38.10 15.65
N ASP A 154 2.08 -37.77 14.86
CA ASP A 154 2.25 -37.43 13.45
C ASP A 154 2.88 -36.04 13.32
N MET A 155 2.46 -35.09 14.16
CA MET A 155 3.03 -33.75 14.17
C MET A 155 4.51 -33.74 14.57
N TYR A 156 4.87 -34.46 15.63
CA TYR A 156 6.27 -34.56 16.05
C TYR A 156 7.16 -35.17 14.94
N ARG A 157 6.66 -36.22 14.27
CA ARG A 157 7.37 -36.87 13.16
C ARG A 157 7.48 -35.97 11.94
N ASP A 158 6.44 -35.22 11.62
CA ASP A 158 6.45 -34.31 10.50
C ASP A 158 7.44 -33.15 10.73
N LEU A 159 7.50 -32.61 11.96
CA LEU A 159 8.50 -31.60 12.35
C LEU A 159 9.94 -32.14 12.24
N LEU A 160 10.20 -33.34 12.78
CA LEU A 160 11.52 -34.00 12.65
C LEU A 160 11.91 -34.30 11.21
N SER A 161 10.93 -34.62 10.37
CA SER A 161 11.15 -34.85 8.93
C SER A 161 11.40 -33.57 8.14
N GLY A 162 11.39 -32.40 8.80
CA GLY A 162 11.56 -31.09 8.17
C GLY A 162 10.37 -30.69 7.31
N ARG A 163 9.22 -31.35 7.48
CA ARG A 163 8.00 -30.99 6.76
C ARG A 163 7.51 -29.65 7.32
N ARG A 164 7.45 -28.65 6.44
CA ARG A 164 6.95 -27.31 6.80
C ARG A 164 5.45 -27.38 6.97
N ILE A 165 4.98 -27.34 8.22
CA ILE A 165 3.56 -27.36 8.52
C ILE A 165 3.26 -26.24 9.49
N ALA A 166 2.62 -25.18 8.98
CA ALA A 166 1.92 -24.21 9.80
C ALA A 166 0.91 -23.48 8.92
N ASN A 167 -0.37 -23.62 9.23
CA ASN A 167 -1.35 -22.62 8.82
C ASN A 167 -1.30 -21.53 9.90
N GLN A 168 -0.92 -20.32 9.50
CA GLN A 168 -0.84 -19.17 10.41
C GLN A 168 -2.12 -18.36 10.27
N THR A 169 -2.84 -18.14 11.38
CA THR A 169 -4.00 -17.25 11.40
C THR A 169 -3.63 -15.98 12.13
N CYS A 170 -3.47 -14.89 11.41
CA CYS A 170 -3.31 -13.55 11.98
C CYS A 170 -4.69 -12.96 12.23
N ASN A 171 -5.11 -12.84 13.49
CA ASN A 171 -6.33 -12.12 13.84
C ASN A 171 -6.03 -10.61 13.80
N TYR A 172 -6.35 -9.97 12.67
CA TYR A 172 -6.34 -8.51 12.58
C TYR A 172 -7.65 -7.98 13.18
N GLN A 173 -7.61 -7.48 14.41
CA GLN A 173 -8.71 -6.71 14.98
C GLN A 173 -8.76 -5.35 14.28
N ASN A 174 -9.48 -5.30 13.16
CA ASN A 174 -9.97 -4.05 12.58
C ASN A 174 -10.86 -3.37 13.63
N SER A 175 -10.43 -2.24 14.18
CA SER A 175 -11.36 -1.26 14.72
C SER A 175 -11.26 0.00 13.88
N LEU A 176 -12.43 0.43 13.39
CA LEU A 176 -12.70 1.71 12.74
C LEU A 176 -12.10 2.89 13.52
#